data_AF-A0A0G4EH82-F1
#
_entry.id   AF-A0A0G4EH82-F1
#
_cell.length_a   1.000
_cell.length_b   1.000
_cell.length_c   1.000
_cell.angle_alpha   90.00
_cell.angle_beta   90.00
_cell.angle_gamma   90.00
#
_symmetry.space_group_name_H-M   'P 1'
#
loop_
_entity.id
_entity.type
_entity.pdbx_description
1 polymer ?
#
loop_
_entity_poly.entity_id
_entity_poly.type
_entity_poly.pdbx_seq_one_letter_code
_entity_poly.pdbx_strand_id
1 'polypeptide(L)'
;MGCSATKITSAAAEGGGGGSIADEPSSSAASAANGAVSASSANHHQQQQHDRLISAADVPQHLAPTVAEYVRSYSQLEALIDAHPTLRTPSLLLPILIRLLPVVVDVPVPQLALDVAAPATSPHGSALSRFLLPLVMRSLGVLLPTVGLGSFLMRIIPQLPLPRSLSHGCRMAIAIEQLTRRLKRLERGGDWARWRPHLEMLYLLQGRRPVVLGDESFGVFGSRAAFVIETEAVRQWKILSRGVTVTDHDGRHRQVMDGDKVRCYSFSLRHWGYSLPTLLPSASPLFPHVPFDPADPPTERDGLTYRSYTSIMAFVLFCWLRCGGHLPCIRSWISWRRDSAASRRVRELLAASPSDAAQWGAGATVFDRKDGYERHYRLVVLGSEAVGEGHMAVIWLSDREGHSKDVIIHSTEPAPHDRTRDIVMRGLGPHLGGIAWWEE
;
A
#
# COMPACT_ATOMS: atom_id res chain seq x y z
N MET A 1 -21.05 -43.75 -27.77
CA MET A 1 -19.65 -44.21 -27.78
C MET A 1 -19.16 -44.16 -26.34
N GLY A 2 -18.83 -45.33 -25.77
CA GLY A 2 -18.64 -45.53 -24.33
C GLY A 2 -17.30 -45.03 -23.81
N CYS A 3 -17.32 -44.34 -22.67
CA CYS A 3 -16.13 -43.95 -21.92
C CYS A 3 -15.86 -44.97 -20.82
N SER A 4 -14.80 -45.77 -21.00
CA SER A 4 -14.25 -46.64 -19.96
C SER A 4 -13.53 -45.80 -18.90
N ALA A 5 -13.95 -45.97 -17.65
CA ALA A 5 -13.31 -45.41 -16.47
C ALA A 5 -12.17 -46.33 -16.00
N THR A 6 -10.94 -45.83 -16.01
CA THR A 6 -9.79 -46.55 -15.44
C THR A 6 -9.62 -46.15 -13.98
N LYS A 7 -9.95 -47.09 -13.08
CA LYS A 7 -9.59 -47.06 -11.65
C LYS A 7 -8.07 -47.22 -11.52
N ILE A 8 -7.42 -46.36 -10.74
CA ILE A 8 -6.08 -46.61 -10.20
C ILE A 8 -6.20 -46.65 -8.68
N THR A 9 -5.95 -47.82 -8.12
CA THR A 9 -5.89 -48.13 -6.68
C THR A 9 -4.44 -48.10 -6.19
N SER A 10 -4.21 -47.33 -5.13
CA SER A 10 -3.44 -47.66 -3.91
C SER A 10 -2.13 -48.46 -4.01
N ALA A 11 -1.04 -47.89 -3.46
CA ALA A 11 -0.11 -48.64 -2.61
C ALA A 11 0.46 -47.71 -1.52
N ALA A 12 0.12 -48.00 -0.26
CA ALA A 12 0.75 -47.49 0.95
C ALA A 12 1.97 -48.35 1.29
N ALA A 13 3.05 -47.75 1.78
CA ALA A 13 4.17 -48.45 2.39
C ALA A 13 4.35 -47.92 3.82
N GLU A 14 3.88 -48.72 4.77
CA GLU A 14 4.29 -48.69 6.17
C GLU A 14 5.72 -49.25 6.29
N GLY A 15 6.52 -48.66 7.17
CA GLY A 15 7.82 -49.17 7.55
C GLY A 15 8.30 -48.49 8.83
N GLY A 16 8.01 -49.12 9.96
CA GLY A 16 8.43 -48.68 11.29
C GLY A 16 9.84 -49.12 11.69
N GLY A 17 10.29 -48.57 12.83
CA GLY A 17 11.55 -48.88 13.52
C GLY A 17 12.12 -47.56 14.07
N GLY A 18 12.09 -47.25 15.36
CA GLY A 18 12.51 -48.07 16.50
C GLY A 18 13.94 -47.68 16.87
N GLY A 19 14.14 -46.86 17.91
CA GLY A 19 15.47 -46.41 18.29
C GLY A 19 15.47 -45.45 19.49
N SER A 20 15.82 -46.01 20.64
CA SER A 20 15.82 -45.46 22.00
C SER A 20 16.98 -44.51 22.32
N ILE A 21 16.77 -43.68 23.35
CA ILE A 21 17.69 -43.25 24.44
C ILE A 21 18.92 -42.41 24.06
N ALA A 22 18.98 -41.18 24.58
CA ALA A 22 20.02 -40.75 25.54
C ALA A 22 19.66 -39.40 26.18
N ASP A 23 19.82 -39.39 27.51
CA ASP A 23 19.61 -38.29 28.45
C ASP A 23 20.60 -37.13 28.33
N GLU A 24 20.12 -35.93 28.69
CA GLU A 24 20.80 -34.85 29.45
C GLU A 24 22.10 -34.17 28.93
N PRO A 25 22.53 -33.00 29.50
CA PRO A 25 21.88 -32.10 30.45
C PRO A 25 21.87 -30.60 30.07
N SER A 26 21.08 -29.87 30.87
CA SER A 26 21.23 -28.48 31.28
C SER A 26 22.62 -27.86 31.15
N SER A 27 22.66 -26.61 30.67
CA SER A 27 23.75 -25.67 30.96
C SER A 27 23.15 -24.37 31.51
N SER A 28 23.13 -24.27 32.83
CA SER A 28 23.12 -23.02 33.57
C SER A 28 24.55 -22.51 33.67
N ALA A 29 24.79 -21.25 33.32
CA ALA A 29 26.01 -20.53 33.71
C ALA A 29 25.61 -19.24 34.42
N ALA A 30 25.92 -19.21 35.71
CA ALA A 30 25.90 -18.06 36.60
C ALA A 30 27.35 -17.62 36.91
N SER A 31 27.47 -16.44 37.51
CA SER A 31 28.68 -15.81 38.12
C SER A 31 29.51 -14.94 37.16
N ALA A 32 30.04 -13.77 37.55
CA ALA A 32 30.37 -13.17 38.86
C ALA A 32 30.21 -11.63 38.75
N ALA A 33 29.80 -10.84 39.75
CA ALA A 33 30.35 -10.57 41.10
C ALA A 33 31.80 -10.03 41.10
N ASN A 34 31.94 -8.69 41.22
CA ASN A 34 32.74 -7.98 42.24
C ASN A 34 33.27 -6.63 41.74
N GLY A 35 33.23 -5.61 42.63
CA GLY A 35 34.04 -4.40 42.48
C GLY A 35 33.46 -3.15 43.11
N ALA A 36 33.22 -3.16 44.42
CA ALA A 36 33.03 -1.95 45.21
C ALA A 36 34.39 -1.27 45.48
N VAL A 37 34.52 0.02 45.17
CA VAL A 37 35.48 0.92 45.82
C VAL A 37 34.84 2.30 45.98
N SER A 38 34.71 2.70 47.24
CA SER A 38 34.34 4.04 47.70
C SER A 38 35.56 4.98 47.72
N ALA A 39 35.36 6.22 47.28
CA ALA A 39 36.04 7.48 47.66
C ALA A 39 35.78 8.49 46.52
N SER A 40 35.52 9.79 46.67
CA SER A 40 35.53 10.70 47.80
C SER A 40 34.62 11.88 47.46
N SER A 41 33.87 12.36 48.46
CA SER A 41 33.13 13.61 48.43
C SER A 41 34.08 14.79 48.58
N ALA A 42 34.19 15.65 47.56
CA ALA A 42 34.53 17.08 47.69
C ALA A 42 34.65 17.71 46.30
N ASN A 43 33.59 18.39 45.86
CA ASN A 43 33.59 19.60 44.99
C ASN A 43 32.18 19.84 44.43
N HIS A 44 31.24 20.11 45.33
CA HIS A 44 29.98 20.76 45.01
C HIS A 44 30.14 22.21 45.47
N HIS A 45 30.37 23.17 44.55
CA HIS A 45 29.90 24.57 44.69
C HIS A 45 30.27 25.56 43.57
N GLN A 46 30.83 25.18 42.41
CA GLN A 46 31.24 26.19 41.42
C GLN A 46 30.85 25.98 39.94
N GLN A 47 29.86 25.14 39.63
CA GLN A 47 29.50 24.88 38.22
C GLN A 47 28.01 24.95 37.88
N GLN A 48 27.22 25.71 38.65
CA GLN A 48 25.76 25.86 38.42
C GLN A 48 25.32 27.17 37.77
N GLN A 49 26.22 28.02 37.25
CA GLN A 49 25.82 29.33 36.69
C GLN A 49 25.88 29.47 35.16
N HIS A 50 26.24 28.44 34.38
CA HIS A 50 26.25 28.55 32.91
C HIS A 50 25.39 27.55 32.12
N ASP A 51 24.72 26.59 32.76
CA ASP A 51 23.70 25.76 32.10
C ASP A 51 22.28 26.24 32.40
N ARG A 52 22.06 27.56 32.25
CA ARG A 52 20.69 28.07 32.08
C ARG A 52 20.26 27.72 30.67
N LEU A 53 19.87 26.45 30.47
CA LEU A 53 19.14 25.99 29.30
C LEU A 53 18.02 26.99 29.05
N ILE A 54 18.17 27.79 27.99
CA ILE A 54 17.17 28.76 27.55
C ILE A 54 15.86 27.99 27.44
N SER A 55 14.88 28.33 28.28
CA SER A 55 13.59 27.67 28.24
C SER A 55 12.98 28.02 26.90
N ALA A 56 12.44 27.07 26.13
CA ALA A 56 11.81 27.44 24.87
C ALA A 56 10.51 28.25 25.04
N ALA A 57 10.04 28.44 26.28
CA ALA A 57 9.05 29.47 26.60
C ALA A 57 9.60 30.90 26.36
N ASP A 58 10.93 31.05 26.37
CA ASP A 58 11.65 32.30 26.11
C ASP A 58 11.94 32.50 24.61
N VAL A 59 11.66 31.52 23.74
CA VAL A 59 11.74 31.71 22.28
C VAL A 59 10.59 32.61 21.87
N PRO A 60 10.88 33.84 21.41
CA PRO A 60 9.82 34.79 21.09
C PRO A 60 8.94 34.25 19.95
N GLN A 61 7.63 34.39 20.09
CA GLN A 61 6.66 33.92 19.06
C GLN A 61 6.94 34.52 17.67
N HIS A 62 7.60 35.68 17.59
CA HIS A 62 8.00 36.29 16.32
C HIS A 62 9.09 35.54 15.56
N LEU A 63 9.80 34.58 16.19
CA LEU A 63 10.79 33.72 15.53
C LEU A 63 10.17 32.47 14.90
N ALA A 64 8.89 32.18 15.13
CA ALA A 64 8.19 31.03 14.55
C ALA A 64 8.27 30.96 13.00
N PRO A 65 8.10 32.08 12.25
CA PRO A 65 8.24 32.08 10.79
C PRO A 65 9.67 31.72 10.35
N THR A 66 10.67 32.23 11.07
CA THR A 66 12.08 31.96 10.80
C THR A 66 12.40 30.49 11.03
N VAL A 67 11.94 29.88 12.14
CA VAL A 67 12.09 28.43 12.36
C VAL A 67 11.42 27.63 11.24
N ALA A 68 10.25 28.08 10.75
CA ALA A 68 9.57 27.46 9.62
C ALA A 68 10.31 27.58 8.28
N GLU A 69 11.19 28.55 8.10
CA GLU A 69 12.05 28.65 6.91
C GLU A 69 13.16 27.58 6.88
N TYR A 70 13.60 27.13 8.05
CA TYR A 70 14.69 26.17 8.19
C TYR A 70 14.22 24.71 8.13
N VAL A 71 12.95 24.44 8.41
CA VAL A 71 12.40 23.08 8.35
C VAL A 71 11.88 22.80 6.94
N ARG A 72 12.60 21.95 6.20
CA ARG A 72 12.36 21.58 4.79
C ARG A 72 11.87 20.15 4.59
N SER A 73 11.87 19.32 5.63
CA SER A 73 11.32 17.96 5.59
C SER A 73 10.60 17.62 6.90
N TYR A 74 9.70 16.62 6.88
CA TYR A 74 9.09 16.13 8.13
C TYR A 74 10.11 15.46 9.04
N SER A 75 11.23 14.98 8.49
CA SER A 75 12.35 14.47 9.28
C SER A 75 13.00 15.56 10.14
N GLN A 76 13.19 16.76 9.59
CA GLN A 76 13.68 17.93 10.33
C GLN A 76 12.64 18.44 11.34
N LEU A 77 11.34 18.43 11.00
CA LEU A 77 10.27 18.80 11.92
C LEU A 77 10.25 17.88 13.16
N GLU A 78 10.39 16.58 12.97
CA GLU A 78 10.46 15.64 14.11
C GLU A 78 11.70 15.87 14.96
N ALA A 79 12.88 16.03 14.33
CA ALA A 79 14.10 16.34 15.07
C ALA A 79 13.95 17.64 15.90
N LEU A 80 13.26 18.64 15.35
CA LEU A 80 12.94 19.89 16.06
C LEU A 80 11.97 19.64 17.24
N ILE A 81 10.93 18.82 17.05
CA ILE A 81 9.96 18.45 18.09
C ILE A 81 10.63 17.64 19.23
N ASP A 82 11.54 16.74 18.87
CA ASP A 82 12.25 15.87 19.81
C ASP A 82 13.31 16.65 20.59
N ALA A 83 14.08 17.51 19.90
CA ALA A 83 15.09 18.35 20.54
C ALA A 83 14.47 19.43 21.45
N HIS A 84 13.25 19.87 21.16
CA HIS A 84 12.59 20.93 21.91
C HIS A 84 11.11 20.61 22.21
N PRO A 85 10.83 19.81 23.25
CA PRO A 85 9.47 19.42 23.62
C PRO A 85 8.52 20.61 23.90
N THR A 86 9.08 21.74 24.30
CA THR A 86 8.39 23.01 24.57
C THR A 86 7.96 23.75 23.29
N LEU A 87 8.53 23.43 22.12
CA LEU A 87 8.08 23.94 20.81
C LEU A 87 6.80 23.24 20.30
N ARG A 88 6.23 22.29 21.06
CA ARG A 88 4.97 21.60 20.75
C ARG A 88 3.73 22.50 20.88
N THR A 89 3.88 23.80 20.70
CA THR A 89 2.75 24.73 20.64
C THR A 89 2.17 24.75 19.23
N PRO A 90 0.84 24.71 19.06
CA PRO A 90 0.21 24.75 17.74
C PRO A 90 0.64 25.95 16.90
N SER A 91 0.93 27.09 17.54
CA SER A 91 1.41 28.33 16.92
C SER A 91 2.75 28.18 16.18
N LEU A 92 3.62 27.28 16.63
CA LEU A 92 4.92 27.01 16.01
C LEU A 92 4.85 25.88 14.98
N LEU A 93 4.18 24.78 15.32
CA LEU A 93 4.15 23.58 14.47
C LEU A 93 3.35 23.79 13.18
N LEU A 94 2.31 24.61 13.22
CA LEU A 94 1.40 24.75 12.10
C LEU A 94 1.99 25.52 10.91
N PRO A 95 2.63 26.70 11.05
CA PRO A 95 3.29 27.36 9.93
C PRO A 95 4.30 26.44 9.22
N ILE A 96 5.01 25.62 10.01
CA ILE A 96 5.95 24.63 9.48
C ILE A 96 5.21 23.55 8.68
N LEU A 97 4.13 22.99 9.22
CA LEU A 97 3.33 21.98 8.53
C LEU A 97 2.72 22.51 7.24
N ILE A 98 2.16 23.73 7.25
CA ILE A 98 1.61 24.38 6.04
C ILE A 98 2.69 24.52 4.97
N ARG A 99 3.94 24.79 5.36
CA ARG A 99 5.07 24.93 4.42
C ARG A 99 5.65 23.61 3.95
N LEU A 100 5.63 22.56 4.77
CA LEU A 100 6.07 21.22 4.40
C LEU A 100 5.04 20.47 3.56
N LEU A 101 3.78 20.90 3.62
CA LEU A 101 2.68 20.29 2.90
C LEU A 101 2.96 20.16 1.38
N PRO A 102 3.39 21.23 0.68
CA PRO A 102 3.75 21.17 -0.73
C PRO A 102 5.04 20.38 -1.02
N VAL A 103 5.85 20.01 -0.01
CA VAL A 103 7.09 19.25 -0.26
C VAL A 103 6.80 17.75 -0.43
N VAL A 104 5.75 17.23 0.22
CA VAL A 104 5.30 15.83 0.03
C VAL A 104 4.48 15.64 -1.24
N VAL A 105 4.16 16.75 -1.90
CA VAL A 105 3.23 16.83 -3.00
C VAL A 105 3.92 17.59 -4.11
N ASP A 106 4.53 16.86 -5.04
CA ASP A 106 5.28 17.42 -6.16
C ASP A 106 4.32 18.05 -7.19
N VAL A 107 3.58 19.08 -6.77
CA VAL A 107 2.57 19.81 -7.55
C VAL A 107 2.66 21.30 -7.20
N PRO A 108 2.77 22.19 -8.19
CA PRO A 108 2.71 23.63 -7.96
C PRO A 108 1.30 24.01 -7.47
N VAL A 109 1.21 24.45 -6.21
CA VAL A 109 -0.02 24.98 -5.61
C VAL A 109 -0.29 26.38 -6.21
N PRO A 110 -1.39 26.61 -6.95
CA PRO A 110 -1.79 27.96 -7.29
C PRO A 110 -2.22 28.68 -6.00
N GLN A 111 -1.76 29.92 -5.84
CA GLN A 111 -1.94 30.78 -4.68
C GLN A 111 -3.38 30.72 -4.13
N LEU A 112 -3.56 30.05 -3.00
CA LEU A 112 -4.72 30.22 -2.14
C LEU A 112 -4.62 31.62 -1.52
N ALA A 113 -5.30 32.59 -2.14
CA ALA A 113 -5.44 33.94 -1.62
C ALA A 113 -6.08 33.90 -0.22
N LEU A 114 -5.26 34.19 0.79
CA LEU A 114 -5.67 34.42 2.17
C LEU A 114 -6.27 35.83 2.25
N ASP A 115 -7.56 35.96 1.98
CA ASP A 115 -8.32 37.15 2.34
C ASP A 115 -8.79 37.00 3.80
N VAL A 116 -8.01 37.55 4.72
CA VAL A 116 -8.41 37.76 6.12
C VAL A 116 -8.16 39.21 6.46
N ALA A 117 -9.18 40.04 6.24
CA ALA A 117 -9.22 41.41 6.73
C ALA A 117 -10.38 41.57 7.72
N ALA A 118 -10.06 41.66 9.02
CA ALA A 118 -10.66 42.59 10.00
C ALA A 118 -10.08 42.33 11.41
N PRO A 119 -9.82 43.38 12.21
CA PRO A 119 -9.23 43.24 13.54
C PRO A 119 -10.32 43.00 14.58
N ALA A 120 -10.22 41.90 15.31
CA ALA A 120 -10.99 41.69 16.54
C ALA A 120 -10.03 41.43 17.69
N THR A 121 -9.83 42.45 18.52
CA THR A 121 -9.14 42.39 19.80
C THR A 121 -9.94 41.51 20.77
N SER A 122 -9.52 40.26 20.94
CA SER A 122 -10.03 39.33 21.96
C SER A 122 -8.86 38.56 22.58
N PRO A 123 -8.69 38.53 23.91
CA PRO A 123 -7.59 37.82 24.53
C PRO A 123 -7.89 36.31 24.62
N HIS A 124 -7.02 35.56 23.96
CA HIS A 124 -6.39 34.32 24.41
C HIS A 124 -7.19 33.00 24.33
N GLY A 125 -6.77 32.16 23.37
CA GLY A 125 -6.74 30.70 23.50
C GLY A 125 -7.58 29.91 22.51
N SER A 126 -8.82 30.33 22.21
CA SER A 126 -9.80 29.47 21.50
C SER A 126 -10.03 29.80 20.02
N ALA A 127 -9.61 30.98 19.54
CA ALA A 127 -9.83 31.39 18.16
C ALA A 127 -8.97 30.57 17.17
N LEU A 128 -7.69 30.36 17.49
CA LEU A 128 -6.77 29.61 16.63
C LEU A 128 -7.27 28.18 16.35
N SER A 129 -7.72 27.42 17.35
CA SER A 129 -8.16 26.04 17.09
C SER A 129 -9.37 25.94 16.14
N ARG A 130 -10.27 26.94 16.17
CA ARG A 130 -11.46 26.99 15.29
C ARG A 130 -11.12 27.28 13.84
N PHE A 131 -10.08 28.07 13.58
CA PHE A 131 -9.65 28.39 12.21
C PHE A 131 -8.65 27.36 11.65
N LEU A 132 -7.84 26.75 12.53
CA LEU A 132 -6.77 25.85 12.13
C LEU A 132 -7.25 24.45 11.77
N LEU A 133 -8.21 23.90 12.50
CA LEU A 133 -8.72 22.57 12.17
C LEU A 133 -9.35 22.53 10.77
N PRO A 134 -10.24 23.45 10.36
CA PRO A 134 -10.75 23.48 8.99
C PRO A 134 -9.67 23.66 7.94
N LEU A 135 -8.63 24.46 8.24
CA LEU A 135 -7.55 24.74 7.30
C LEU A 135 -6.67 23.50 7.11
N VAL A 136 -6.27 22.82 8.19
CA VAL A 136 -5.54 21.55 8.12
C VAL A 136 -6.37 20.47 7.42
N MET A 137 -7.67 20.37 7.71
CA MET A 137 -8.59 19.43 7.05
C MET A 137 -8.70 19.74 5.55
N ARG A 138 -8.82 21.02 5.17
CA ARG A 138 -8.83 21.44 3.75
C ARG A 138 -7.52 21.12 3.07
N SER A 139 -6.39 21.45 3.69
CA SER A 139 -5.09 21.19 3.08
C SER A 139 -4.82 19.69 2.94
N LEU A 140 -5.21 18.86 3.92
CA LEU A 140 -5.15 17.39 3.79
C LEU A 140 -6.08 16.83 2.71
N GLY A 141 -7.26 17.44 2.52
CA GLY A 141 -8.15 17.12 1.41
C GLY A 141 -7.54 17.43 0.04
N VAL A 142 -6.68 18.46 -0.04
CA VAL A 142 -5.94 18.84 -1.26
C VAL A 142 -4.69 17.97 -1.48
N LEU A 143 -4.00 17.54 -0.42
CA LEU A 143 -2.79 16.72 -0.53
C LEU A 143 -3.04 15.28 -1.03
N LEU A 144 -4.19 14.69 -0.71
CA LEU A 144 -4.47 13.29 -1.05
C LEU A 144 -4.55 13.05 -2.58
N PRO A 145 -5.27 13.89 -3.35
CA PRO A 145 -5.24 13.83 -4.81
C PRO A 145 -3.84 13.93 -5.40
N THR A 146 -2.99 14.75 -4.80
CA THR A 146 -1.68 15.11 -5.37
C THR A 146 -0.57 14.09 -5.12
N VAL A 147 -0.74 13.15 -4.19
CA VAL A 147 0.13 11.96 -4.07
C VAL A 147 -0.25 10.89 -5.13
N GLY A 148 -1.17 11.20 -6.05
CA GLY A 148 -1.62 10.27 -7.10
C GLY A 148 -2.55 9.17 -6.58
N LEU A 149 -2.99 9.24 -5.31
CA LEU A 149 -3.87 8.25 -4.69
C LEU A 149 -5.36 8.58 -4.85
N GLY A 150 -5.67 9.78 -5.39
CA GLY A 150 -7.02 10.18 -5.79
C GLY A 150 -8.05 10.13 -4.66
N SER A 151 -9.32 9.93 -5.02
CA SER A 151 -10.46 9.78 -4.10
C SER A 151 -10.54 8.41 -3.42
N PHE A 152 -9.62 7.50 -3.72
CA PHE A 152 -9.66 6.10 -3.27
C PHE A 152 -9.02 5.89 -1.89
N LEU A 153 -8.18 6.83 -1.45
CA LEU A 153 -7.60 6.82 -0.11
C LEU A 153 -8.23 7.93 0.73
N MET A 154 -8.97 7.57 1.78
CA MET A 154 -9.44 8.53 2.76
C MET A 154 -8.55 8.44 4.00
N ARG A 155 -7.75 9.47 4.24
CA ARG A 155 -7.06 9.56 5.51
C ARG A 155 -8.05 10.04 6.57
N ILE A 156 -8.46 9.17 7.48
CA ILE A 156 -9.12 9.63 8.70
C ILE A 156 -8.06 10.33 9.54
N ILE A 157 -8.03 11.65 9.41
CA ILE A 157 -7.59 12.52 10.49
C ILE A 157 -8.51 12.17 11.65
N PRO A 158 -8.00 11.69 12.79
CA PRO A 158 -8.84 11.22 13.88
C PRO A 158 -9.90 12.29 14.11
N GLN A 159 -11.18 11.92 13.91
CA GLN A 159 -12.28 12.83 14.23
C GLN A 159 -12.10 13.12 15.71
N LEU A 160 -11.62 14.31 16.02
CA LEU A 160 -11.46 14.76 17.39
C LEU A 160 -12.88 14.72 17.96
N PRO A 161 -13.20 13.84 18.94
CA PRO A 161 -14.41 14.08 19.70
C PRO A 161 -14.20 15.47 20.29
N LEU A 162 -15.04 16.43 19.89
CA LEU A 162 -15.05 17.78 20.41
C LEU A 162 -16.17 17.85 21.47
N PRO A 163 -15.99 17.30 22.69
CA PRO A 163 -16.83 17.71 23.80
C PRO A 163 -16.52 19.18 24.12
N ARG A 164 -17.56 19.96 24.38
CA ARG A 164 -17.53 21.40 24.65
C ARG A 164 -16.66 21.84 25.85
N SER A 165 -16.05 20.92 26.60
CA SER A 165 -15.27 21.19 27.81
C SER A 165 -13.76 21.41 27.59
N LEU A 166 -13.30 21.67 26.37
CA LEU A 166 -11.87 21.67 26.03
C LEU A 166 -11.14 23.01 26.29
N SER A 167 -10.42 23.07 27.41
CA SER A 167 -9.39 24.08 27.75
C SER A 167 -7.95 23.69 27.34
N HIS A 168 -7.74 22.78 26.38
CA HIS A 168 -6.62 21.83 26.49
C HIS A 168 -5.59 21.87 25.33
N GLY A 169 -4.56 22.73 25.43
CA GLY A 169 -3.44 22.80 24.47
C GLY A 169 -2.67 21.47 24.28
N CYS A 170 -2.60 20.63 25.33
CA CYS A 170 -1.88 19.35 25.27
C CYS A 170 -2.49 18.34 24.27
N ARG A 171 -3.81 18.31 24.08
CA ARG A 171 -4.44 17.34 23.15
C ARG A 171 -4.23 17.72 21.69
N MET A 172 -4.16 19.02 21.37
CA MET A 172 -3.81 19.49 20.03
C MET A 172 -2.37 19.12 19.68
N ALA A 173 -1.44 19.29 20.63
CA ALA A 173 -0.04 18.88 20.45
C ALA A 173 0.08 17.38 20.15
N ILE A 174 -0.64 16.51 20.87
CA ILE A 174 -0.67 15.06 20.62
C ILE A 174 -1.21 14.74 19.23
N ALA A 175 -2.30 15.39 18.81
CA ALA A 175 -2.89 15.16 17.49
C ALA A 175 -1.94 15.60 16.36
N ILE A 176 -1.28 16.75 16.52
CA ILE A 176 -0.26 17.23 15.58
C ILE A 176 0.91 16.23 15.53
N GLU A 177 1.39 15.78 16.68
CA GLU A 177 2.48 14.80 16.77
C GLU A 177 2.12 13.49 16.06
N GLN A 178 0.92 12.96 16.29
CA GLN A 178 0.42 11.77 15.58
C GLN A 178 0.32 11.99 14.08
N LEU A 179 -0.22 13.13 13.64
CA LEU A 179 -0.34 13.48 12.22
C LEU A 179 1.03 13.56 11.54
N THR A 180 2.00 14.22 12.18
CA THR A 180 3.39 14.35 11.72
C THR A 180 4.06 12.98 11.62
N ARG A 181 3.93 12.14 12.65
CA ARG A 181 4.47 10.76 12.62
C ARG A 181 3.89 9.95 11.47
N ARG A 182 2.57 10.06 11.22
CA ARG A 182 1.92 9.38 10.08
C ARG A 182 2.38 9.94 8.73
N LEU A 183 2.47 11.27 8.57
CA LEU A 183 2.97 11.90 7.34
C LEU A 183 4.38 11.44 7.02
N LYS A 184 5.27 11.40 8.02
CA LYS A 184 6.64 10.91 7.85
C LYS A 184 6.70 9.44 7.46
N ARG A 185 5.82 8.58 7.99
CA ARG A 185 5.74 7.16 7.58
C ARG A 185 5.27 7.02 6.14
N LEU A 186 4.39 7.90 5.68
CA LEU A 186 3.97 7.94 4.27
C LEU A 186 5.11 8.48 3.39
N GLU A 187 5.74 9.59 3.75
CA GLU A 187 6.89 10.17 3.02
C GLU A 187 8.05 9.16 2.89
N ARG A 188 8.41 8.49 3.99
CA ARG A 188 9.42 7.41 4.00
C ARG A 188 8.88 6.07 3.50
N GLY A 189 7.59 6.02 3.22
CA GLY A 189 6.91 4.86 2.67
C GLY A 189 7.30 4.63 1.21
N GLY A 190 7.88 5.63 0.53
CA GLY A 190 8.38 5.54 -0.83
C GLY A 190 7.34 5.88 -1.89
N ASP A 191 7.42 5.26 -3.05
CA ASP A 191 6.56 5.54 -4.19
C ASP A 191 5.19 4.89 -4.02
N TRP A 192 4.21 5.68 -3.57
CA TRP A 192 2.84 5.23 -3.39
C TRP A 192 2.05 5.15 -4.69
N ALA A 193 2.49 5.79 -5.78
CA ALA A 193 1.74 5.85 -7.02
C ALA A 193 1.53 4.45 -7.62
N ARG A 194 2.47 3.52 -7.40
CA ARG A 194 2.35 2.11 -7.81
C ARG A 194 1.15 1.37 -7.22
N TRP A 195 0.61 1.83 -6.08
CA TRP A 195 -0.53 1.22 -5.40
C TRP A 195 -1.88 1.74 -5.87
N ARG A 196 -1.91 2.73 -6.76
CA ARG A 196 -3.15 3.29 -7.28
C ARG A 196 -4.13 2.23 -7.80
N PRO A 197 -3.77 1.32 -8.73
CA PRO A 197 -4.69 0.28 -9.19
C PRO A 197 -5.17 -0.65 -8.06
N HIS A 198 -4.33 -0.92 -7.05
CA HIS A 198 -4.72 -1.72 -5.88
C HIS A 198 -5.72 -0.99 -4.99
N LEU A 199 -5.55 0.32 -4.79
CA LEU A 199 -6.50 1.14 -4.05
C LEU A 199 -7.86 1.18 -4.74
N GLU A 200 -7.90 1.25 -6.07
CA GLU A 200 -9.14 1.16 -6.83
C GLU A 200 -9.79 -0.24 -6.69
N MET A 201 -8.99 -1.31 -6.70
CA MET A 201 -9.50 -2.67 -6.45
C MET A 201 -10.06 -2.80 -5.03
N LEU A 202 -9.36 -2.24 -4.04
CA LEU A 202 -9.81 -2.21 -2.64
C LEU A 202 -11.08 -1.38 -2.46
N TYR A 203 -11.19 -0.25 -3.16
CA TYR A 203 -12.39 0.59 -3.17
C TYR A 203 -13.61 -0.20 -3.62
N LEU A 204 -13.48 -0.97 -4.70
CA LEU A 204 -14.55 -1.84 -5.19
C LEU A 204 -14.88 -2.98 -4.20
N LEU A 205 -13.87 -3.64 -3.64
CA LEU A 205 -14.06 -4.70 -2.63
C LEU A 205 -14.78 -4.20 -1.37
N GLN A 206 -14.57 -2.94 -0.98
CA GLN A 206 -15.22 -2.33 0.18
C GLN A 206 -16.60 -1.72 -0.15
N GLY A 207 -17.16 -2.04 -1.32
CA GLY A 207 -18.46 -1.52 -1.73
C GLY A 207 -18.41 -0.03 -2.04
N ARG A 208 -17.39 0.40 -2.80
CA ARG A 208 -17.16 1.79 -3.20
C ARG A 208 -16.90 2.72 -2.01
N ARG A 209 -16.20 2.20 -1.00
CA ARG A 209 -15.75 2.97 0.16
C ARG A 209 -14.24 3.16 0.07
N PRO A 210 -13.73 4.39 0.29
CA PRO A 210 -12.30 4.64 0.29
C PRO A 210 -11.57 3.82 1.36
N VAL A 211 -10.33 3.46 1.08
CA VAL A 211 -9.45 2.83 2.08
C VAL A 211 -9.13 3.85 3.17
N VAL A 212 -9.42 3.49 4.40
CA VAL A 212 -9.19 4.34 5.57
C VAL A 212 -7.89 3.97 6.26
N LEU A 213 -6.93 4.91 6.31
CA LEU A 213 -5.69 4.74 7.07
C LEU A 213 -5.80 5.38 8.46
N GLY A 214 -6.00 4.54 9.47
CA GLY A 214 -6.06 4.91 10.89
C GLY A 214 -4.75 4.62 11.64
N ASP A 215 -4.71 4.87 12.96
CA ASP A 215 -3.54 4.53 13.78
C ASP A 215 -3.23 3.03 13.75
N GLU A 216 -4.26 2.20 13.70
CA GLU A 216 -4.12 0.75 13.61
C GLU A 216 -3.40 0.32 12.32
N SER A 217 -3.61 1.04 11.22
CA SER A 217 -2.94 0.80 9.93
C SER A 217 -1.43 0.97 10.05
N PHE A 218 -1.00 1.99 10.79
CA PHE A 218 0.41 2.26 11.04
C PHE A 218 0.97 1.44 12.21
N GLY A 219 0.12 0.88 13.07
CA GLY A 219 0.48 -0.01 14.18
C GLY A 219 0.89 -1.42 13.77
N VAL A 220 0.81 -1.77 12.47
CA VAL A 220 1.24 -3.07 11.94
C VAL A 220 2.73 -3.36 12.19
N PHE A 221 3.55 -2.33 12.39
CA PHE A 221 4.94 -2.47 12.81
C PHE A 221 5.06 -2.23 14.31
N GLY A 222 5.50 -3.25 15.05
CA GLY A 222 5.74 -3.14 16.50
C GLY A 222 6.90 -2.19 16.86
N SER A 223 7.75 -1.82 15.90
CA SER A 223 8.85 -0.89 16.12
C SER A 223 9.28 -0.18 14.84
N ARG A 224 10.06 0.91 14.99
CA ARG A 224 10.69 1.59 13.85
C ARG A 224 11.72 0.71 13.14
N ALA A 225 12.43 -0.15 13.86
CA ALA A 225 13.38 -1.09 13.26
C ALA A 225 12.66 -2.11 12.37
N ALA A 226 11.55 -2.68 12.86
CA ALA A 226 10.71 -3.58 12.06
C ALA A 226 10.15 -2.90 10.81
N PHE A 227 9.79 -1.61 10.90
CA PHE A 227 9.45 -0.83 9.70
C PHE A 227 10.62 -0.74 8.73
N VAL A 228 11.82 -0.37 9.17
CA VAL A 228 12.95 -0.10 8.25
C VAL A 228 13.49 -1.36 7.56
N ILE A 229 13.43 -2.53 8.20
CA ILE A 229 13.99 -3.79 7.68
C ILE A 229 13.16 -4.36 6.50
N GLU A 230 11.87 -4.06 6.46
CA GLU A 230 10.96 -4.55 5.42
C GLU A 230 11.20 -3.85 4.08
N THR A 231 10.94 -4.53 2.95
CA THR A 231 11.00 -3.88 1.64
C THR A 231 9.86 -2.89 1.46
N GLU A 232 10.05 -1.88 0.61
CA GLU A 232 9.11 -0.77 0.47
C GLU A 232 7.68 -1.22 0.15
N ALA A 233 7.52 -2.05 -0.88
CA ALA A 233 6.23 -2.56 -1.29
C ALA A 233 5.55 -3.39 -0.17
N VAL A 234 6.32 -4.19 0.57
CA VAL A 234 5.79 -4.96 1.71
C VAL A 234 5.31 -4.01 2.81
N ARG A 235 6.07 -2.95 3.10
CA ARG A 235 5.67 -1.96 4.11
C ARG A 235 4.38 -1.27 3.75
N GLN A 236 4.31 -0.76 2.52
CA GLN A 236 3.17 -0.04 2.00
C GLN A 236 1.94 -0.95 2.02
N TRP A 237 2.07 -2.19 1.54
CA TRP A 237 0.98 -3.14 1.55
C TRP A 237 0.50 -3.51 2.96
N LYS A 238 1.42 -3.74 3.91
CA LYS A 238 1.07 -3.98 5.32
C LYS A 238 0.23 -2.86 5.91
N ILE A 239 0.52 -1.61 5.54
CA ILE A 239 -0.26 -0.43 5.96
C ILE A 239 -1.63 -0.41 5.26
N LEU A 240 -1.68 -0.61 3.94
CA LEU A 240 -2.90 -0.53 3.14
C LEU A 240 -3.89 -1.66 3.45
N SER A 241 -3.40 -2.86 3.71
CA SER A 241 -4.23 -4.05 3.94
C SER A 241 -4.71 -4.18 5.38
N ARG A 242 -4.16 -3.39 6.31
CA ARG A 242 -4.51 -3.47 7.73
C ARG A 242 -5.95 -2.98 7.96
N GLY A 243 -6.78 -3.90 8.48
CA GLY A 243 -8.20 -3.65 8.71
C GLY A 243 -9.07 -3.84 7.47
N VAL A 244 -8.48 -4.12 6.30
CA VAL A 244 -9.24 -4.48 5.11
C VAL A 244 -9.79 -5.88 5.29
N THR A 245 -11.11 -5.97 5.24
CA THR A 245 -11.83 -7.24 5.20
C THR A 245 -12.53 -7.39 3.86
N VAL A 246 -12.61 -8.63 3.41
CA VAL A 246 -13.32 -9.06 2.20
C VAL A 246 -14.36 -10.09 2.61
N THR A 247 -15.52 -10.03 1.97
CA THR A 247 -16.58 -11.02 2.17
C THR A 247 -16.30 -12.22 1.26
N ASP A 248 -16.21 -13.41 1.83
CA ASP A 248 -16.08 -14.64 1.04
C ASP A 248 -17.43 -15.11 0.47
N HIS A 249 -17.41 -16.22 -0.26
CA HIS A 249 -18.60 -16.84 -0.84
C HIS A 249 -19.60 -17.35 0.22
N ASP A 250 -19.15 -17.55 1.46
CA ASP A 250 -20.00 -17.92 2.60
C ASP A 250 -20.58 -16.69 3.31
N GLY A 251 -20.33 -15.48 2.80
CA GLY A 251 -20.74 -14.23 3.44
C GLY A 251 -19.89 -13.84 4.66
N ARG A 252 -18.79 -14.55 4.93
CA ARG A 252 -17.93 -14.29 6.09
C ARG A 252 -16.92 -13.19 5.76
N HIS A 253 -16.81 -12.22 6.66
CA HIS A 253 -15.75 -11.22 6.60
C HIS A 253 -14.41 -11.83 7.00
N ARG A 254 -13.42 -11.69 6.12
CA ARG A 254 -12.08 -12.22 6.34
C ARG A 254 -11.05 -11.16 6.03
N GLN A 255 -9.98 -11.13 6.81
CA GLN A 255 -8.89 -10.20 6.54
C GLN A 255 -8.16 -10.62 5.26
N VAL A 256 -7.75 -9.63 4.46
CA VAL A 256 -6.93 -9.87 3.26
C VAL A 256 -5.53 -10.37 3.64
N MET A 257 -5.03 -9.95 4.81
CA MET A 257 -3.79 -10.44 5.39
C MET A 257 -3.95 -10.91 6.82
N ASP A 258 -3.09 -11.84 7.23
CA ASP A 258 -2.88 -12.25 8.62
C ASP A 258 -1.38 -12.19 8.92
N GLY A 259 -0.95 -11.12 9.62
CA GLY A 259 0.46 -10.78 9.77
C GLY A 259 1.12 -10.56 8.40
N ASP A 260 2.08 -11.43 8.06
CA ASP A 260 2.81 -11.39 6.79
C ASP A 260 2.21 -12.30 5.72
N LYS A 261 1.21 -13.11 6.11
CA LYS A 261 0.57 -14.06 5.21
C LYS A 261 -0.53 -13.37 4.44
N VAL A 262 -0.54 -13.62 3.13
CA VAL A 262 -1.56 -13.08 2.24
C VAL A 262 -2.61 -14.14 2.01
N ARG A 263 -3.88 -13.75 2.15
CA ARG A 263 -5.01 -14.62 1.88
C ARG A 263 -5.23 -14.72 0.38
N CYS A 264 -5.07 -15.90 -0.18
CA CYS A 264 -5.29 -16.10 -1.60
C CYS A 264 -6.05 -17.39 -1.92
N TYR A 265 -6.64 -17.39 -3.11
CA TYR A 265 -7.34 -18.51 -3.67
C TYR A 265 -6.32 -19.49 -4.28
N SER A 266 -6.20 -20.65 -3.67
CA SER A 266 -5.49 -21.77 -4.29
C SER A 266 -6.42 -22.39 -5.34
N PHE A 267 -6.11 -22.21 -6.62
CA PHE A 267 -6.88 -22.82 -7.70
C PHE A 267 -6.82 -24.36 -7.64
N SER A 268 -5.66 -24.91 -7.29
CA SER A 268 -5.43 -26.35 -7.20
C SER A 268 -6.30 -27.00 -6.12
N LEU A 269 -6.44 -26.32 -4.98
CA LEU A 269 -7.15 -26.86 -3.81
C LEU A 269 -8.54 -26.24 -3.61
N ARG A 270 -8.96 -25.37 -4.55
CA ARG A 270 -10.24 -24.63 -4.56
C ARG A 270 -10.61 -23.97 -3.22
N HIS A 271 -9.64 -23.59 -2.41
CA HIS A 271 -9.89 -22.98 -1.10
C HIS A 271 -9.06 -21.71 -0.90
N TRP A 272 -9.53 -20.89 0.03
CA TRP A 272 -8.85 -19.68 0.48
C TRP A 272 -7.95 -20.01 1.66
N GLY A 273 -6.64 -19.86 1.48
CA GLY A 273 -5.63 -20.08 2.51
C GLY A 273 -4.78 -18.84 2.76
N TYR A 274 -4.13 -18.79 3.91
CA TYR A 274 -3.07 -17.82 4.19
C TYR A 274 -1.73 -18.45 3.85
N SER A 275 -0.98 -17.76 3.01
CA SER A 275 0.33 -18.21 2.51
C SER A 275 1.31 -17.05 2.60
N LEU A 276 2.53 -17.32 3.08
CA LEU A 276 3.61 -16.34 3.13
C LEU A 276 4.28 -16.26 1.75
N PRO A 277 4.28 -15.11 1.08
CA PRO A 277 5.03 -14.95 -0.16
C PRO A 277 6.54 -14.95 0.10
N THR A 278 7.32 -15.55 -0.81
CA THR A 278 8.78 -15.55 -0.75
C THR A 278 9.33 -14.42 -1.62
N LEU A 279 10.00 -13.43 -1.02
CA LEU A 279 10.65 -12.36 -1.78
C LEU A 279 11.97 -12.85 -2.36
N LEU A 280 12.19 -12.62 -3.65
CA LEU A 280 13.44 -12.96 -4.31
C LEU A 280 14.46 -11.84 -4.13
N PRO A 281 15.71 -12.14 -3.73
CA PRO A 281 16.74 -11.13 -3.49
C PRO A 281 17.38 -10.59 -4.77
N SER A 282 16.94 -11.05 -5.95
CA SER A 282 17.50 -10.70 -7.26
C SER A 282 16.43 -10.74 -8.36
N ALA A 283 16.81 -10.32 -9.57
CA ALA A 283 15.96 -10.43 -10.75
C ALA A 283 15.52 -11.90 -10.96
N SER A 284 14.24 -12.10 -11.30
CA SER A 284 13.74 -13.42 -11.63
C SER A 284 14.17 -13.81 -13.06
N PRO A 285 14.71 -15.02 -13.28
CA PRO A 285 15.06 -15.49 -14.62
C PRO A 285 13.85 -15.64 -15.54
N LEU A 286 12.63 -15.74 -14.98
CA LEU A 286 11.38 -15.81 -15.75
C LEU A 286 10.97 -14.46 -16.36
N PHE A 287 11.56 -13.36 -15.88
CA PHE A 287 11.33 -12.00 -16.37
C PHE A 287 12.65 -11.33 -16.77
N PRO A 288 13.38 -11.86 -17.77
CA PRO A 288 14.75 -11.44 -18.08
C PRO A 288 14.86 -9.98 -18.54
N HIS A 289 13.77 -9.39 -19.02
CA HIS A 289 13.72 -8.01 -19.52
C HIS A 289 13.30 -6.99 -18.46
N VAL A 290 12.99 -7.44 -17.24
CA VAL A 290 12.54 -6.56 -16.16
C VAL A 290 13.71 -6.29 -15.21
N PRO A 291 14.14 -5.02 -15.07
CA PRO A 291 15.16 -4.65 -14.09
C PRO A 291 14.74 -5.05 -12.67
N PHE A 292 15.70 -5.47 -11.86
CA PHE A 292 15.44 -5.74 -10.44
C PHE A 292 15.15 -4.43 -9.69
N ASP A 293 13.98 -4.34 -9.08
CA ASP A 293 13.61 -3.27 -8.14
C ASP A 293 13.65 -3.82 -6.70
N PRO A 294 14.63 -3.47 -5.86
CA PRO A 294 14.68 -3.91 -4.47
C PRO A 294 13.55 -3.33 -3.61
N ALA A 295 12.91 -2.24 -4.04
CA ALA A 295 11.75 -1.67 -3.35
C ALA A 295 10.49 -2.54 -3.56
N ASP A 296 10.40 -3.23 -4.70
CA ASP A 296 9.26 -4.08 -5.09
C ASP A 296 9.76 -5.39 -5.74
N PRO A 297 10.43 -6.25 -4.94
CA PRO A 297 11.17 -7.38 -5.47
C PRO A 297 10.25 -8.42 -6.13
N PRO A 298 10.75 -9.20 -7.11
CA PRO A 298 10.05 -10.37 -7.59
C PRO A 298 9.66 -11.29 -6.44
N THR A 299 8.49 -11.91 -6.54
CA THR A 299 7.91 -12.66 -5.41
C THR A 299 7.40 -13.99 -5.88
N GLU A 300 7.66 -15.05 -5.12
CA GLU A 300 7.16 -16.39 -5.39
C GLU A 300 6.06 -16.78 -4.41
N ARG A 301 5.09 -17.54 -4.91
CA ARG A 301 4.07 -18.18 -4.07
C ARG A 301 3.39 -19.32 -4.81
N ASP A 302 3.24 -20.46 -4.14
CA ASP A 302 2.50 -21.63 -4.65
C ASP A 302 3.01 -22.12 -6.03
N GLY A 303 4.33 -22.06 -6.28
CA GLY A 303 4.94 -22.42 -7.57
C GLY A 303 4.73 -21.41 -8.69
N LEU A 304 4.15 -20.23 -8.38
CA LEU A 304 4.04 -19.09 -9.29
C LEU A 304 5.07 -18.03 -8.92
N THR A 305 5.78 -17.52 -9.92
CA THR A 305 6.68 -16.37 -9.79
C THR A 305 6.00 -15.14 -10.36
N TYR A 306 5.82 -14.14 -9.51
CA TYR A 306 5.28 -12.84 -9.85
C TYR A 306 6.42 -11.89 -10.15
N ARG A 307 6.22 -11.01 -11.14
CA ARG A 307 7.24 -10.05 -11.55
C ARG A 307 7.70 -9.16 -10.39
N SER A 308 6.79 -8.85 -9.47
CA SER A 308 7.01 -7.95 -8.33
C SER A 308 6.04 -8.27 -7.18
N TYR A 309 6.27 -7.71 -5.99
CA TYR A 309 5.36 -7.84 -4.86
C TYR A 309 4.01 -7.15 -5.14
N THR A 310 4.01 -6.01 -5.82
CA THR A 310 2.78 -5.38 -6.30
C THR A 310 1.99 -6.27 -7.26
N SER A 311 2.67 -7.01 -8.15
CA SER A 311 2.01 -7.97 -9.06
C SER A 311 1.24 -9.04 -8.29
N ILE A 312 1.84 -9.66 -7.27
CA ILE A 312 1.11 -10.67 -6.47
C ILE A 312 -0.11 -10.07 -5.79
N MET A 313 -0.03 -8.83 -5.28
CA MET A 313 -1.17 -8.19 -4.65
C MET A 313 -2.28 -7.85 -5.65
N ALA A 314 -1.93 -7.45 -6.87
CA ALA A 314 -2.91 -7.20 -7.93
C ALA A 314 -3.69 -8.47 -8.29
N PHE A 315 -3.00 -9.60 -8.48
CA PHE A 315 -3.66 -10.89 -8.74
C PHE A 315 -4.52 -11.36 -7.56
N VAL A 316 -4.07 -11.17 -6.33
CA VAL A 316 -4.85 -11.51 -5.12
C VAL A 316 -6.15 -10.71 -5.07
N LEU A 317 -6.06 -9.38 -5.22
CA LEU A 317 -7.22 -8.50 -5.18
C LEU A 317 -8.19 -8.75 -6.34
N PHE A 318 -7.66 -8.97 -7.55
CA PHE A 318 -8.49 -9.34 -8.69
C PHE A 318 -9.24 -10.66 -8.46
N CYS A 319 -8.59 -11.68 -7.88
CA CYS A 319 -9.26 -12.93 -7.53
C CYS A 319 -10.42 -12.69 -6.55
N TRP A 320 -10.24 -11.83 -5.54
CA TRP A 320 -11.32 -11.45 -4.62
C TRP A 320 -12.47 -10.73 -5.35
N LEU A 321 -12.15 -9.75 -6.20
CA LEU A 321 -13.16 -9.01 -6.97
C LEU A 321 -14.00 -9.92 -7.85
N ARG A 322 -13.32 -10.84 -8.56
CA ARG A 322 -13.95 -11.82 -9.45
C ARG A 322 -14.82 -12.80 -8.67
N CYS A 323 -14.30 -13.38 -7.59
CA CYS A 323 -15.02 -14.38 -6.79
C CYS A 323 -16.17 -13.78 -5.98
N GLY A 324 -16.06 -12.51 -5.55
CA GLY A 324 -17.11 -11.78 -4.85
C GLY A 324 -18.16 -11.15 -5.77
N GLY A 325 -18.04 -11.30 -7.09
CA GLY A 325 -18.99 -10.73 -8.06
C GLY A 325 -18.93 -9.20 -8.18
N HIS A 326 -17.90 -8.55 -7.61
CA HIS A 326 -17.71 -7.10 -7.69
C HIS A 326 -17.24 -6.63 -9.06
N LEU A 327 -16.69 -7.55 -9.86
CA LEU A 327 -16.10 -7.27 -11.16
C LEU A 327 -16.58 -8.32 -12.18
N PRO A 328 -17.76 -8.13 -12.78
CA PRO A 328 -18.38 -9.14 -13.64
C PRO A 328 -17.54 -9.40 -14.90
N CYS A 329 -17.49 -10.66 -15.31
CA CYS A 329 -16.96 -11.04 -16.62
C CYS A 329 -17.97 -10.59 -17.67
N ILE A 330 -17.56 -9.69 -18.57
CA ILE A 330 -18.43 -9.20 -19.64
C ILE A 330 -18.18 -9.91 -20.95
N ARG A 331 -16.95 -10.38 -21.18
CA ARG A 331 -16.53 -11.09 -22.39
C ARG A 331 -15.41 -12.07 -22.08
N SER A 332 -15.38 -13.17 -22.83
CA SER A 332 -14.32 -14.17 -22.76
C SER A 332 -14.09 -14.77 -24.13
N TRP A 333 -12.82 -14.95 -24.48
CA TRP A 333 -12.40 -15.63 -25.68
C TRP A 333 -11.32 -16.66 -25.34
N ILE A 334 -11.37 -17.81 -26.02
CA ILE A 334 -10.42 -18.90 -25.87
C ILE A 334 -10.10 -19.52 -27.23
N SER A 335 -8.82 -19.83 -27.47
CA SER A 335 -8.38 -20.53 -28.66
C SER A 335 -7.36 -21.62 -28.34
N TRP A 336 -7.59 -22.80 -28.91
CA TRP A 336 -6.68 -23.94 -28.89
C TRP A 336 -5.78 -23.99 -30.14
N ARG A 337 -6.05 -23.12 -31.13
CA ARG A 337 -5.30 -23.08 -32.40
C ARG A 337 -4.09 -22.17 -32.21
N ARG A 338 -2.89 -22.76 -32.07
CA ARG A 338 -1.64 -22.03 -31.81
C ARG A 338 -1.31 -21.00 -32.88
N ASP A 339 -1.63 -21.31 -34.13
CA ASP A 339 -1.23 -20.50 -35.29
C ASP A 339 -2.29 -19.49 -35.74
N SER A 340 -3.44 -19.42 -35.05
CA SER A 340 -4.42 -18.39 -35.36
C SER A 340 -3.83 -16.99 -35.13
N ALA A 341 -4.25 -16.02 -35.94
CA ALA A 341 -3.76 -14.64 -35.81
C ALA A 341 -4.06 -14.06 -34.41
N ALA A 342 -5.23 -14.39 -33.84
CA ALA A 342 -5.58 -14.04 -32.47
C ALA A 342 -4.64 -14.69 -31.42
N SER A 343 -4.30 -15.98 -31.54
CA SER A 343 -3.35 -16.64 -30.64
C SER A 343 -1.93 -16.08 -30.75
N ARG A 344 -1.49 -15.72 -31.97
CA ARG A 344 -0.20 -15.02 -32.18
C ARG A 344 -0.21 -13.65 -31.51
N ARG A 345 -1.31 -12.91 -31.65
CA ARG A 345 -1.46 -11.61 -31.01
C ARG A 345 -1.39 -11.70 -29.48
N VAL A 346 -2.04 -12.68 -28.84
CA VAL A 346 -1.90 -12.88 -27.39
C VAL A 346 -0.44 -13.13 -26.98
N ARG A 347 0.30 -13.95 -27.75
CA ARG A 347 1.73 -14.19 -27.50
C ARG A 347 2.57 -12.93 -27.62
N GLU A 348 2.33 -12.13 -28.66
CA GLU A 348 2.98 -10.82 -28.82
C GLU A 348 2.69 -9.90 -27.63
N LEU A 349 1.42 -9.81 -27.23
CA LEU A 349 0.98 -8.97 -26.11
C LEU A 349 1.57 -9.43 -24.77
N LEU A 350 1.85 -10.72 -24.59
CA LEU A 350 2.50 -11.26 -23.40
C LEU A 350 4.02 -11.08 -23.44
N ALA A 351 4.65 -11.23 -24.61
CA ALA A 351 6.08 -11.00 -24.80
C ALA A 351 6.47 -9.52 -24.67
N ALA A 352 5.54 -8.60 -24.96
CA ALA A 352 5.76 -7.16 -24.87
C ALA A 352 6.14 -6.71 -23.45
N SER A 353 6.94 -5.64 -23.37
CA SER A 353 7.31 -5.03 -22.09
C SER A 353 6.06 -4.49 -21.37
N PRO A 354 5.90 -4.76 -20.08
CA PRO A 354 4.76 -4.22 -19.31
C PRO A 354 4.73 -2.69 -19.23
N SER A 355 5.87 -2.04 -19.42
CA SER A 355 6.01 -0.58 -19.33
C SER A 355 5.60 0.13 -20.63
N ASP A 356 5.16 -0.62 -21.66
CA ASP A 356 4.68 -0.04 -22.91
C ASP A 356 3.29 0.58 -22.72
N ALA A 357 3.26 1.78 -22.14
CA ALA A 357 2.05 2.57 -21.94
C ALA A 357 1.38 2.95 -23.26
N ALA A 358 2.12 3.03 -24.37
CA ALA A 358 1.55 3.37 -25.68
C ALA A 358 0.60 2.27 -26.17
N GLN A 359 0.89 1.00 -25.81
CA GLN A 359 0.05 -0.13 -26.17
C GLN A 359 -1.31 -0.12 -25.47
N TRP A 360 -1.35 0.16 -24.16
CA TRP A 360 -2.57 0.03 -23.35
C TRP A 360 -3.31 1.36 -23.10
N GLY A 361 -2.66 2.49 -23.38
CA GLY A 361 -3.19 3.82 -23.12
C GLY A 361 -2.87 4.33 -21.71
N ALA A 362 -3.09 5.62 -21.50
CA ALA A 362 -2.92 6.26 -20.20
C ALA A 362 -3.85 5.65 -19.14
N GLY A 363 -3.35 5.49 -17.91
CA GLY A 363 -4.11 4.91 -16.80
C GLY A 363 -4.15 3.37 -16.76
N ALA A 364 -3.49 2.69 -17.70
CA ALA A 364 -3.31 1.24 -17.66
C ALA A 364 -2.10 0.84 -16.81
N THR A 365 -2.27 -0.16 -15.95
CA THR A 365 -1.16 -0.80 -15.21
C THR A 365 -1.13 -2.30 -15.52
N VAL A 366 0.05 -2.81 -15.86
CA VAL A 366 0.26 -4.21 -16.26
C VAL A 366 0.96 -4.97 -15.14
N PHE A 367 0.40 -6.13 -14.78
CA PHE A 367 0.97 -7.07 -13.81
C PHE A 367 1.16 -8.43 -14.45
N ASP A 368 2.26 -9.10 -14.11
CA ASP A 368 2.62 -10.39 -14.69
C ASP A 368 2.91 -11.43 -13.63
N ARG A 369 2.58 -12.68 -13.95
CA ARG A 369 3.08 -13.85 -13.25
C ARG A 369 3.33 -15.00 -14.24
N LYS A 370 4.29 -15.85 -13.90
CA LYS A 370 4.63 -17.06 -14.63
C LYS A 370 4.67 -18.27 -13.71
N ASP A 371 4.45 -19.46 -14.23
CA ASP A 371 4.84 -20.70 -13.56
C ASP A 371 6.11 -21.29 -14.20
N GLY A 372 6.68 -22.31 -13.56
CA GLY A 372 7.84 -23.03 -14.09
C GLY A 372 7.56 -23.87 -15.35
N TYR A 373 6.32 -23.90 -15.83
CA TYR A 373 5.88 -24.61 -17.05
C TYR A 373 5.58 -23.63 -18.19
N GLU A 374 6.30 -22.51 -18.19
CA GLU A 374 6.19 -21.43 -19.19
C GLU A 374 4.80 -20.80 -19.32
N ARG A 375 3.87 -21.04 -18.40
CA ARG A 375 2.57 -20.37 -18.47
C ARG A 375 2.75 -18.92 -18.09
N HIS A 376 2.27 -18.01 -18.93
CA HIS A 376 2.33 -16.58 -18.69
C HIS A 376 0.92 -16.03 -18.52
N TYR A 377 0.67 -15.41 -17.38
CA TYR A 377 -0.55 -14.65 -17.11
C TYR A 377 -0.22 -13.17 -17.01
N ARG A 378 -1.00 -12.35 -17.71
CA ARG A 378 -0.92 -10.89 -17.64
C ARG A 378 -2.26 -10.31 -17.25
N LEU A 379 -2.23 -9.40 -16.29
CA LEU A 379 -3.37 -8.62 -15.83
C LEU A 379 -3.15 -7.16 -16.27
N VAL A 380 -4.01 -6.65 -17.12
CA VAL A 380 -4.04 -5.22 -17.46
C VAL A 380 -5.18 -4.58 -16.70
N VAL A 381 -4.87 -3.76 -15.72
CA VAL A 381 -5.84 -3.04 -14.89
C VAL A 381 -5.98 -1.62 -15.41
N LEU A 382 -7.21 -1.26 -15.75
CA LEU A 382 -7.59 0.04 -16.29
C LEU A 382 -8.47 0.72 -15.26
N GLY A 383 -7.91 1.74 -14.62
CA GLY A 383 -8.58 2.42 -13.53
C GLY A 383 -9.57 3.50 -13.98
N SER A 384 -9.95 4.35 -13.02
CA SER A 384 -10.93 5.42 -13.23
C SER A 384 -10.49 6.47 -14.26
N GLU A 385 -9.18 6.65 -14.50
CA GLU A 385 -8.68 7.55 -15.55
C GLU A 385 -9.00 7.04 -16.96
N ALA A 386 -9.01 5.72 -17.14
CA ALA A 386 -9.23 5.10 -18.44
C ALA A 386 -10.73 4.85 -18.67
N VAL A 387 -11.42 4.30 -17.68
CA VAL A 387 -12.81 3.82 -17.83
C VAL A 387 -13.83 4.86 -17.36
N GLY A 388 -13.44 5.78 -16.48
CA GLY A 388 -14.33 6.76 -15.86
C GLY A 388 -14.39 6.63 -14.35
N GLU A 389 -14.77 7.73 -13.70
CA GLU A 389 -14.78 7.82 -12.23
C GLU A 389 -15.56 6.68 -11.56
N GLY A 390 -14.88 5.97 -10.65
CA GLY A 390 -15.46 4.86 -9.89
C GLY A 390 -15.66 3.58 -10.70
N HIS A 391 -15.20 3.55 -11.96
CA HIS A 391 -15.21 2.38 -12.82
C HIS A 391 -13.81 1.82 -13.05
N MET A 392 -13.76 0.53 -13.32
CA MET A 392 -12.54 -0.22 -13.59
C MET A 392 -12.84 -1.27 -14.64
N ALA A 393 -11.86 -1.51 -15.52
CA ALA A 393 -11.84 -2.66 -16.40
C ALA A 393 -10.55 -3.46 -16.16
N VAL A 394 -10.64 -4.76 -16.36
CA VAL A 394 -9.49 -5.67 -16.23
C VAL A 394 -9.47 -6.61 -17.42
N ILE A 395 -8.34 -6.65 -18.12
CA ILE A 395 -8.08 -7.60 -19.19
C ILE A 395 -7.11 -8.65 -18.66
N TRP A 396 -7.57 -9.89 -18.60
CA TRP A 396 -6.75 -11.05 -18.27
C TRP A 396 -6.32 -11.74 -19.56
N LEU A 397 -5.01 -11.86 -19.75
CA LEU A 397 -4.41 -12.65 -20.82
C LEU A 397 -3.74 -13.88 -20.21
N SER A 398 -3.96 -15.05 -20.81
CA SER A 398 -3.16 -16.23 -20.50
C SER A 398 -2.61 -16.90 -21.75
N ASP A 399 -1.34 -17.27 -21.66
CA ASP A 399 -0.72 -18.29 -22.49
C ASP A 399 -0.43 -19.51 -21.62
N ARG A 400 -1.14 -20.60 -21.91
CA ARG A 400 -0.76 -21.91 -21.41
C ARG A 400 -0.03 -22.63 -22.54
N GLU A 401 1.28 -22.80 -22.39
CA GLU A 401 2.08 -23.57 -23.34
C GLU A 401 1.42 -24.94 -23.53
N GLY A 402 1.36 -25.43 -24.76
CA GLY A 402 0.70 -26.71 -25.02
C GLY A 402 -0.81 -26.63 -25.24
N HIS A 403 -1.49 -25.68 -24.60
CA HIS A 403 -2.94 -25.71 -24.37
C HIS A 403 -3.68 -24.57 -25.09
N SER A 404 -4.21 -23.60 -24.34
CA SER A 404 -5.07 -22.54 -24.83
C SER A 404 -4.44 -21.15 -24.67
N LYS A 405 -4.95 -20.22 -25.48
CA LYS A 405 -4.79 -18.78 -25.29
C LYS A 405 -6.13 -18.23 -24.87
N ASP A 406 -6.15 -17.47 -23.78
CA ASP A 406 -7.40 -16.94 -23.25
C ASP A 406 -7.30 -15.41 -23.10
N VAL A 407 -8.40 -14.74 -23.40
CA VAL A 407 -8.62 -13.32 -23.13
C VAL A 407 -9.93 -13.22 -22.36
N ILE A 408 -9.88 -12.71 -21.13
CA ILE A 408 -11.09 -12.52 -20.32
C ILE A 408 -11.16 -11.05 -19.93
N ILE A 409 -12.30 -10.43 -20.19
CA ILE A 409 -12.53 -9.01 -19.95
C ILE A 409 -13.57 -8.88 -18.86
N HIS A 410 -13.21 -8.14 -17.83
CA HIS A 410 -14.12 -7.74 -16.78
C HIS A 410 -14.26 -6.22 -16.73
N SER A 411 -15.43 -5.73 -16.34
CA SER A 411 -15.66 -4.29 -16.19
C SER A 411 -16.75 -4.00 -15.16
N THR A 412 -16.61 -2.89 -14.44
CA THR A 412 -17.69 -2.31 -13.63
C THR A 412 -18.43 -1.19 -14.35
N GLU A 413 -18.04 -0.83 -15.58
CA GLU A 413 -18.81 0.07 -16.44
C GLU A 413 -20.19 -0.56 -16.70
N PRO A 414 -21.30 0.20 -16.63
CA PRO A 414 -22.61 -0.32 -17.01
C PRO A 414 -22.67 -0.58 -18.53
N ALA A 415 -23.59 -1.46 -18.95
CA ALA A 415 -23.90 -1.63 -20.37
C ALA A 415 -24.30 -0.28 -20.99
N PRO A 416 -23.86 0.04 -22.22
CA PRO A 416 -23.29 -0.87 -23.23
C PRO A 416 -21.77 -1.13 -23.18
N HIS A 417 -21.05 -0.66 -22.14
CA HIS A 417 -19.60 -0.82 -21.97
C HIS A 417 -18.74 -0.17 -23.07
N ASP A 418 -19.19 0.96 -23.63
CA ASP A 418 -18.53 1.60 -24.77
C ASP A 418 -17.06 1.98 -24.47
N ARG A 419 -16.76 2.48 -23.27
CA ARG A 419 -15.38 2.88 -22.93
C ARG A 419 -14.48 1.67 -22.79
N THR A 420 -14.97 0.63 -22.11
CA THR A 420 -14.25 -0.65 -21.99
C THR A 420 -14.00 -1.24 -23.38
N ARG A 421 -15.00 -1.21 -24.26
CA ARG A 421 -14.89 -1.67 -25.64
C ARG A 421 -13.77 -0.94 -26.38
N ASP A 422 -13.78 0.38 -26.35
CA ASP A 422 -12.81 1.20 -27.07
C ASP A 422 -11.37 0.92 -26.61
N ILE A 423 -11.19 0.76 -25.29
CA ILE A 423 -9.89 0.41 -24.71
C ILE A 423 -9.46 -1.00 -25.15
N VAL A 424 -10.37 -1.98 -25.10
CA VAL A 424 -10.09 -3.36 -25.52
C VAL A 424 -9.71 -3.42 -27.00
N MET A 425 -10.47 -2.75 -27.87
CA MET A 425 -10.20 -2.70 -29.31
C MET A 425 -8.84 -2.07 -29.60
N ARG A 426 -8.48 -1.02 -28.85
CA ARG A 426 -7.18 -0.34 -28.97
C ARG A 426 -6.02 -1.23 -28.48
N GLY A 427 -6.12 -1.76 -27.26
CA GLY A 427 -5.04 -2.51 -26.62
C GLY A 427 -4.79 -3.90 -27.22
N LEU A 428 -5.87 -4.62 -27.55
CA LEU A 428 -5.75 -5.94 -28.17
C LEU A 428 -5.49 -5.85 -29.69
N GLY A 429 -5.80 -4.70 -30.30
CA GLY A 429 -5.79 -4.49 -31.74
C GLY A 429 -7.09 -4.95 -32.40
N PRO A 430 -7.37 -4.51 -33.64
CA PRO A 430 -8.68 -4.65 -34.28
C PRO A 430 -9.11 -6.11 -34.48
N HIS A 431 -8.17 -7.00 -34.78
CA HIS A 431 -8.49 -8.42 -35.02
C HIS A 431 -8.84 -9.17 -33.73
N LEU A 432 -7.94 -9.18 -32.73
CA LEU A 432 -8.19 -9.87 -31.46
C LEU A 432 -9.29 -9.18 -30.66
N GLY A 433 -9.30 -7.83 -30.62
CA GLY A 433 -10.34 -7.06 -29.96
C GLY A 433 -11.72 -7.30 -30.57
N GLY A 434 -11.81 -7.36 -31.91
CA GLY A 434 -13.05 -7.70 -32.60
C GLY A 434 -13.58 -9.07 -32.17
N ILE A 435 -12.74 -10.11 -32.24
CA ILE A 435 -13.13 -11.47 -31.85
C ILE A 435 -13.48 -11.57 -30.36
N ALA A 436 -12.75 -10.89 -29.49
CA ALA A 436 -13.03 -10.92 -28.05
C ALA A 436 -14.33 -10.19 -27.69
N TRP A 437 -14.77 -9.23 -28.51
CA TRP A 437 -15.94 -8.39 -28.22
C TRP A 437 -17.23 -8.87 -28.90
N TRP A 438 -17.11 -9.42 -30.11
CA TRP A 438 -18.20 -10.02 -30.86
C TRP A 438 -18.25 -11.53 -30.57
N GLU A 439 -19.23 -11.96 -29.79
CA GLU A 439 -19.60 -13.38 -29.77
C GLU A 439 -20.09 -13.75 -31.18
N GLU A 440 -19.47 -14.75 -31.80
CA GLU A 440 -20.01 -15.42 -33.00
C GLU A 440 -21.23 -16.27 -32.65
#